data_AF-A0A3P7MMR7-F1
#
_entry.id   AF-A0A3P7MMR7-F1
#
_cell.length_a   1.000
_cell.length_b   1.000
_cell.length_c   1.000
_cell.angle_alpha   90.00
_cell.angle_beta   90.00
_cell.angle_gamma   90.00
#
_symmetry.space_group_name_H-M   'P 1'
#
loop_
_entity.id
_entity.type
_entity.pdbx_description
1 polymer ?
#
loop_
_entity_poly.entity_id
_entity_poly.type
_entity_poly.pdbx_seq_one_letter_code
_entity_poly.pdbx_strand_id
1 'polypeptide(L)'
;NSTEISIKQNDLENFLHWTEFRHWDGFMQFDSDENGMEYLKSYFFKISSRADLRKWSNRAKLLNQLRNVADQYPEHEVYVFDDDAKFLDIIGTLLYQTIQSSIFIVLFMMFVCFLFIPNCIAVIIATFSIISIFIGVFGILSIWGVDLDPIVMSGLIMSIGFSVDIPTHVIYHFFKA
;
A
#
# COMPACT_ATOMS: atom_id res chain seq x y z
N ASN A 1 -20.29 -30.47 -8.04
CA ASN A 1 -21.60 -30.43 -7.36
C ASN A 1 -21.57 -31.25 -6.06
N SER A 2 -20.56 -31.05 -5.21
CA SER A 2 -20.30 -31.96 -4.09
C SER A 2 -19.63 -31.23 -2.93
N THR A 3 -20.33 -30.27 -2.34
CA THR A 3 -20.04 -29.71 -1.01
C THR A 3 -21.31 -29.06 -0.45
N GLU A 4 -22.44 -29.77 -0.45
CA GLU A 4 -23.49 -29.47 0.53
C GLU A 4 -23.01 -30.03 1.87
N ILE A 5 -22.33 -29.18 2.64
CA ILE A 5 -22.05 -29.46 4.05
C ILE A 5 -23.42 -29.30 4.75
N SER A 6 -24.18 -30.39 4.84
CA SER A 6 -25.37 -30.46 5.69
C SER A 6 -24.88 -30.47 7.14
N ILE A 7 -24.52 -29.29 7.65
CA ILE A 7 -24.39 -29.07 9.08
C ILE A 7 -25.79 -29.32 9.62
N LYS A 8 -25.97 -30.38 10.40
CA LYS A 8 -27.21 -30.53 11.17
C LYS A 8 -27.33 -29.28 12.02
N GLN A 9 -28.32 -28.45 11.71
CA GLN A 9 -28.53 -27.14 12.33
C GLN A 9 -28.49 -27.21 13.87
N ASN A 10 -29.05 -28.29 14.42
CA ASN A 10 -29.02 -28.60 15.84
C ASN A 10 -27.61 -28.72 16.44
N ASP A 11 -26.62 -29.23 15.69
CA ASP A 11 -25.25 -29.40 16.20
C ASP A 11 -24.52 -28.04 16.30
N LEU A 12 -24.82 -27.11 15.38
CA LEU A 12 -24.26 -25.77 15.39
C LEU A 12 -24.90 -24.91 16.50
N GLU A 13 -26.23 -24.97 16.64
CA GLU A 13 -26.94 -24.31 17.76
C GLU A 13 -26.44 -24.81 19.12
N ASN A 14 -26.26 -26.14 19.26
CA ASN A 14 -25.72 -26.72 20.48
C ASN A 14 -24.29 -26.23 20.76
N PHE A 15 -23.44 -26.10 19.72
CA PHE A 15 -22.09 -25.57 19.86
C PHE A 15 -22.08 -24.11 20.33
N LEU A 16 -22.95 -23.26 19.77
CA LEU A 16 -23.06 -21.84 20.14
C LEU A 16 -23.62 -21.65 21.56
N HIS A 17 -24.44 -22.59 22.04
CA HIS A 17 -24.99 -22.53 23.39
C HIS A 17 -23.98 -22.79 24.51
N TRP A 18 -22.85 -23.43 24.21
CA TRP A 18 -21.81 -23.71 25.21
C TRP A 18 -21.19 -22.42 25.71
N THR A 19 -21.02 -22.30 27.04
CA THR A 19 -20.50 -21.07 27.67
C THR A 19 -19.11 -20.65 27.17
N GLU A 20 -18.31 -21.62 26.74
CA GLU A 20 -16.97 -21.43 26.17
C GLU A 20 -17.00 -20.85 24.75
N PHE A 21 -18.02 -21.19 23.94
CA PHE A 21 -18.10 -20.84 22.52
C PHE A 21 -19.17 -19.79 22.20
N ARG A 22 -19.95 -19.36 23.19
CA ARG A 22 -20.99 -18.33 23.04
C ARG A 22 -20.50 -17.04 22.38
N HIS A 23 -19.21 -16.70 22.52
CA HIS A 23 -18.65 -15.53 21.87
C HIS A 23 -18.64 -15.62 20.33
N TRP A 24 -18.73 -16.82 19.74
CA TRP A 24 -18.84 -17.03 18.30
C TRP A 24 -20.23 -16.71 17.74
N ASP A 25 -21.25 -16.72 18.59
CA ASP A 25 -22.63 -16.40 18.23
C ASP A 25 -22.74 -14.97 17.68
N GLY A 26 -22.01 -14.03 18.29
CA GLY A 26 -21.95 -12.64 17.81
C GLY A 26 -21.27 -12.45 16.44
N PHE A 27 -20.61 -13.50 15.91
CA PHE A 27 -19.96 -13.47 14.60
C PHE A 27 -20.74 -14.24 13.52
N MET A 28 -21.91 -14.79 13.86
CA MET A 28 -22.78 -15.51 12.94
C MET A 28 -24.13 -14.80 12.85
N GLN A 29 -24.65 -14.69 11.64
CA GLN A 29 -25.99 -14.16 11.40
C GLN A 29 -26.84 -15.24 10.76
N PHE A 30 -27.91 -15.63 11.45
CA PHE A 30 -28.93 -16.52 10.96
C PHE A 30 -30.12 -15.70 10.43
N ASP A 31 -30.69 -16.14 9.31
CA ASP A 31 -31.91 -15.57 8.74
C ASP A 31 -32.93 -16.69 8.56
N SER A 32 -34.21 -16.38 8.66
CA SER A 32 -35.28 -17.38 8.56
C SER A 32 -35.94 -17.27 7.19
N ASP A 33 -36.01 -18.39 6.46
CA ASP A 33 -36.78 -18.45 5.21
C ASP A 33 -38.29 -18.37 5.50
N GLU A 34 -39.10 -18.07 4.48
CA GLU A 34 -40.57 -18.03 4.59
C GLU A 34 -41.18 -19.35 5.10
N ASN A 35 -40.43 -20.46 4.98
CA ASN A 35 -40.78 -21.79 5.46
C ASN A 35 -40.37 -22.08 6.93
N GLY A 36 -39.82 -21.09 7.65
CA GLY A 36 -39.38 -21.25 9.05
C GLY A 36 -38.09 -22.06 9.24
N MET A 37 -37.38 -22.36 8.15
CA MET A 37 -36.05 -22.96 8.20
C MET A 37 -35.01 -21.85 8.32
N GLU A 38 -34.25 -21.84 9.41
CA GLU A 38 -33.15 -20.89 9.56
C GLU A 38 -31.99 -21.28 8.65
N TYR A 39 -31.27 -20.32 8.09
CA TYR A 39 -30.06 -20.57 7.32
C TYR A 39 -28.99 -19.57 7.74
N LEU A 40 -27.73 -20.00 7.68
CA LEU A 40 -26.59 -19.15 7.99
C LEU A 40 -26.39 -18.16 6.84
N LYS A 41 -26.64 -16.87 7.10
CA LYS A 41 -26.53 -15.79 6.12
C LYS A 41 -25.12 -15.23 6.01
N SER A 42 -24.46 -15.01 7.16
CA SER A 42 -23.11 -14.47 7.19
C SER A 42 -22.35 -15.00 8.39
N TYR A 43 -21.05 -15.22 8.23
CA TYR A 43 -20.18 -15.66 9.30
C TYR A 43 -18.80 -15.02 9.16
N PHE A 44 -18.19 -14.70 10.30
CA PHE A 44 -16.81 -14.26 10.37
C PHE A 44 -15.95 -15.38 10.96
N PHE A 45 -14.84 -15.70 10.28
CA PHE A 45 -13.85 -16.64 10.78
C PHE A 45 -12.45 -16.02 10.76
N LYS A 46 -11.65 -16.37 11.75
CA LYS A 46 -10.27 -15.90 11.86
C LYS A 46 -9.32 -16.98 11.36
N ILE A 47 -8.41 -16.57 10.49
CA ILE A 47 -7.31 -17.41 10.03
C ILE A 47 -6.03 -17.01 10.73
N SER A 48 -5.30 -18.01 11.24
CA SER A 48 -3.97 -17.81 11.80
C SER A 48 -2.94 -18.42 10.86
N SER A 49 -1.99 -17.62 10.40
CA SER A 49 -0.86 -18.10 9.60
C SER A 49 0.37 -18.27 10.48
N ARG A 50 1.17 -19.31 10.20
CA ARG A 50 2.46 -19.56 10.87
C ARG A 50 3.60 -18.68 10.31
N ALA A 51 3.32 -17.86 9.29
CA ALA A 51 4.32 -17.00 8.68
C ALA A 51 4.87 -15.94 9.65
N ASP A 52 6.07 -15.43 9.38
CA ASP A 52 6.64 -14.30 10.13
C ASP A 52 5.91 -13.00 9.75
N LEU A 53 4.85 -12.71 10.52
CA LEU A 53 4.01 -11.52 10.39
C LEU A 53 4.64 -10.28 11.05
N ARG A 54 5.87 -10.34 11.56
CA ARG A 54 6.55 -9.15 12.11
C ARG A 54 6.91 -8.13 11.03
N LYS A 55 7.15 -8.60 9.80
CA LYS A 55 7.47 -7.74 8.65
C LYS A 55 6.20 -7.32 7.92
N TRP A 56 6.02 -6.01 7.74
CA TRP A 56 4.91 -5.43 6.98
C TRP A 56 4.83 -5.97 5.54
N SER A 57 5.96 -6.17 4.86
CA SER A 57 6.01 -6.77 3.52
C SER A 57 5.40 -8.19 3.48
N ASN A 58 5.68 -9.03 4.47
CA ASN A 58 5.13 -10.38 4.55
C ASN A 58 3.62 -10.36 4.82
N ARG A 59 3.16 -9.44 5.70
CA ARG A 59 1.72 -9.24 5.97
C ARG A 59 0.99 -8.80 4.71
N ALA A 60 1.55 -7.87 3.94
CA ALA A 60 0.97 -7.40 2.68
C ALA A 60 0.88 -8.53 1.64
N LYS A 61 1.92 -9.38 1.56
CA LYS A 61 1.92 -10.56 0.68
C LYS A 61 0.83 -11.57 1.07
N LEU A 62 0.68 -11.85 2.37
CA LEU A 62 -0.38 -12.73 2.86
C LEU A 62 -1.77 -12.15 2.55
N LEU A 63 -1.98 -10.87 2.82
CA LEU A 63 -3.25 -10.19 2.54
C LEU A 63 -3.63 -10.30 1.06
N ASN A 64 -2.68 -10.09 0.15
CA ASN A 64 -2.91 -10.25 -1.29
C ASN A 64 -3.19 -11.70 -1.70
N GLN A 65 -2.55 -12.68 -1.07
CA GLN A 65 -2.86 -14.09 -1.30
C GLN A 65 -4.29 -14.43 -0.86
N LEU A 66 -4.71 -13.91 0.29
CA LEU A 66 -6.06 -14.12 0.81
C LEU A 66 -7.11 -13.47 -0.09
N ARG A 67 -6.84 -12.26 -0.59
CA ARG A 67 -7.70 -11.59 -1.57
C ARG A 67 -7.80 -12.40 -2.86
N ASN A 68 -6.68 -12.89 -3.40
CA ASN A 68 -6.70 -13.74 -4.59
C ASN A 68 -7.50 -15.03 -4.39
N VAL A 69 -7.49 -15.62 -3.19
CA VAL A 69 -8.33 -16.78 -2.88
C VAL A 69 -9.79 -16.37 -2.77
N ALA A 70 -10.11 -15.25 -2.11
CA ALA A 70 -11.47 -14.73 -2.06
C ALA A 70 -12.03 -14.44 -3.46
N ASP A 71 -11.22 -13.86 -4.35
CA ASP A 71 -11.59 -13.55 -5.74
C ASP A 71 -11.84 -14.81 -6.59
N GLN A 72 -11.30 -15.97 -6.21
CA GLN A 72 -11.57 -17.25 -6.88
C GLN A 72 -12.97 -17.80 -6.58
N TYR A 73 -13.60 -17.35 -5.49
CA TYR A 73 -14.92 -17.80 -5.06
C TYR A 73 -15.93 -16.62 -5.02
N PRO A 74 -16.24 -16.01 -6.17
CA PRO A 74 -17.14 -14.85 -6.23
C PRO A 74 -18.58 -15.19 -5.82
N GLU A 75 -18.95 -16.47 -5.87
CA GLU A 75 -20.25 -17.00 -5.47
C GLU A 75 -20.56 -16.87 -3.97
N HIS A 76 -19.54 -16.64 -3.14
CA HIS A 76 -19.67 -16.58 -1.68
C HIS A 76 -19.48 -15.15 -1.12
N GLU A 77 -19.30 -14.14 -1.97
CA GLU A 77 -19.11 -12.72 -1.59
C GLU A 77 -18.14 -12.55 -0.39
N VAL A 78 -16.99 -13.23 -0.44
CA VAL A 78 -16.05 -13.28 0.68
C VAL A 78 -15.24 -11.98 0.75
N TYR A 79 -15.24 -11.33 1.91
CA TYR A 79 -14.42 -10.16 2.18
C TYR A 79 -13.29 -10.49 3.16
N VAL A 80 -12.07 -10.08 2.79
CA VAL A 80 -10.89 -10.22 3.67
C VAL A 80 -10.73 -8.95 4.49
N PHE A 81 -10.83 -9.08 5.81
CA PHE A 81 -10.68 -7.97 6.76
C PHE A 81 -9.42 -8.12 7.61
N ASP A 82 -8.64 -7.04 7.71
CA ASP A 82 -7.50 -6.89 8.62
C ASP A 82 -7.47 -5.43 9.10
N ASP A 83 -7.26 -5.18 10.40
CA ASP A 83 -7.23 -3.83 10.97
C ASP A 83 -6.13 -2.94 10.35
N ASP A 84 -5.02 -3.55 9.92
CA ASP A 84 -3.88 -2.88 9.32
C ASP A 84 -3.95 -2.85 7.77
N ALA A 85 -5.02 -3.38 7.16
CA ALA A 85 -5.16 -3.51 5.71
C ALA A 85 -4.88 -2.19 4.96
N LYS A 86 -5.37 -1.06 5.48
CA LYS A 86 -5.16 0.27 4.90
C LYS A 86 -3.68 0.63 4.75
N PHE A 87 -2.84 0.26 5.72
CA PHE A 87 -1.41 0.56 5.69
C PHE A 87 -0.69 -0.40 4.74
N LEU A 88 -1.09 -1.68 4.74
CA LEU A 88 -0.54 -2.69 3.85
C LEU A 88 -0.79 -2.37 2.37
N ASP A 89 -1.95 -1.81 2.06
CA ASP A 89 -2.33 -1.41 0.70
C ASP A 89 -1.51 -0.21 0.20
N ILE A 90 -1.22 0.74 1.09
CA ILE A 90 -0.36 1.87 0.77
C ILE A 90 1.04 1.37 0.41
N ILE A 91 1.62 0.47 1.21
CA ILE A 91 2.99 -0.05 0.98
C ILE A 91 3.17 -0.63 -0.43
N GLY A 92 2.15 -1.33 -0.95
CA GLY A 92 2.18 -1.89 -2.31
C GLY A 92 2.25 -0.84 -3.42
N THR A 93 1.77 0.38 -3.18
CA THR A 93 1.70 1.47 -4.17
C THR A 93 2.76 2.56 -3.97
N LEU A 94 3.43 2.60 -2.81
CA LEU A 94 4.43 3.62 -2.45
C LEU A 94 5.56 3.77 -3.48
N LEU A 95 6.11 2.65 -3.96
CA LEU A 95 7.24 2.67 -4.89
C LEU A 95 6.85 3.31 -6.22
N TYR A 96 5.67 2.94 -6.74
CA TYR A 96 5.15 3.51 -7.98
C TYR A 96 4.88 5.02 -7.83
N GLN A 97 4.22 5.41 -6.73
CA GLN A 97 3.93 6.82 -6.43
C GLN A 97 5.22 7.64 -6.30
N THR A 98 6.22 7.11 -5.60
CA THR A 98 7.51 7.79 -5.41
C THR A 98 8.23 8.06 -6.73
N ILE A 99 8.30 7.05 -7.60
CA ILE A 99 8.94 7.19 -8.92
C ILE A 99 8.17 8.21 -9.78
N GLN A 100 6.84 8.09 -9.82
CA GLN A 100 6.00 8.99 -10.58
C GLN A 100 6.16 10.44 -10.11
N SER A 101 6.03 10.69 -8.80
CA SER A 101 6.21 12.03 -8.21
C SER A 101 7.60 12.59 -8.47
N SER A 102 8.65 11.76 -8.39
CA SER A 102 10.01 12.22 -8.71
C SER A 102 10.14 12.69 -10.15
N ILE A 103 9.66 11.91 -11.13
CA ILE A 103 9.73 12.28 -12.54
C ILE A 103 9.05 13.62 -12.78
N PHE A 104 7.86 13.82 -12.17
CA PHE A 104 7.16 15.10 -12.24
C PHE A 104 7.97 16.25 -11.65
N ILE A 105 8.65 16.06 -10.51
CA ILE A 105 9.50 17.09 -9.92
C ILE A 105 10.66 17.42 -10.88
N VAL A 106 11.38 16.43 -11.40
CA VAL A 106 12.49 16.67 -12.34
C VAL A 106 12.03 17.42 -13.59
N LEU A 107 10.88 17.04 -14.16
CA LEU A 107 10.30 17.73 -15.32
C LEU A 107 9.90 19.17 -15.00
N PHE A 108 9.27 19.40 -13.86
CA PHE A 108 8.88 20.75 -13.43
C PHE A 108 10.11 21.62 -13.20
N MET A 109 11.17 21.07 -12.61
CA MET A 109 12.42 21.80 -12.39
C MET A 109 13.15 22.11 -13.69
N MET A 110 13.17 21.17 -14.65
CA MET A 110 13.68 21.44 -15.99
C MET A 110 12.93 22.61 -16.64
N PHE A 111 11.60 22.65 -16.50
CA PHE A 111 10.77 23.73 -17.05
C PHE A 111 11.07 25.08 -16.39
N VAL A 112 11.22 25.11 -15.06
CA VAL A 112 11.59 26.34 -14.33
C VAL A 112 13.00 26.81 -14.72
N CYS A 113 13.99 25.92 -14.80
CA CYS A 113 15.34 26.26 -15.24
C CYS A 113 15.36 26.81 -16.67
N PHE A 114 14.54 26.24 -17.58
CA PHE A 114 14.39 26.74 -18.94
C PHE A 114 13.80 28.16 -18.98
N LEU A 115 12.87 28.48 -18.09
CA LEU A 115 12.24 29.81 -18.02
C LEU A 115 13.21 30.88 -17.48
N PHE A 116 14.04 30.54 -16.50
CA PHE A 116 14.96 31.50 -15.86
C PHE A 116 16.29 31.70 -16.60
N ILE A 117 16.77 30.71 -17.38
CA ILE A 117 18.07 30.76 -18.05
C ILE A 117 17.89 30.87 -19.57
N PRO A 118 18.32 31.97 -20.22
CA PRO A 118 18.23 32.13 -21.67
C PRO A 118 19.22 31.22 -22.45
N ASN A 119 20.19 30.61 -21.77
CA ASN A 119 21.21 29.74 -22.37
C ASN A 119 20.85 28.25 -22.28
N CYS A 120 20.49 27.62 -23.41
CA CYS A 120 20.08 26.21 -23.48
C CYS A 120 21.13 25.21 -22.95
N ILE A 121 22.42 25.46 -23.16
CA ILE A 121 23.50 24.57 -22.71
C ILE A 121 23.56 24.53 -21.17
N ALA A 122 23.41 25.69 -20.52
CA ALA A 122 23.40 25.78 -19.07
C ALA A 122 22.18 25.07 -18.45
N VAL A 123 21.02 25.13 -19.11
CA VAL A 123 19.82 24.39 -18.70
C VAL A 123 20.10 22.89 -18.73
N ILE A 124 20.64 22.35 -19.83
CA ILE A 124 20.90 20.90 -19.96
C ILE A 124 21.87 20.40 -18.86
N ILE A 125 22.93 21.15 -18.58
CA ILE A 125 23.90 20.80 -17.53
C ILE A 125 23.24 20.84 -16.14
N ALA A 126 22.39 21.84 -15.87
CA ALA A 126 21.64 21.92 -14.63
C ALA A 126 20.68 20.73 -14.47
N THR A 127 19.93 20.37 -15.52
CA THR A 127 19.03 19.21 -15.49
C THR A 127 19.79 17.91 -15.25
N PHE A 128 20.94 17.74 -15.89
CA PHE A 128 21.80 16.56 -15.69
C PHE A 128 22.30 16.47 -14.25
N SER A 129 22.69 17.60 -13.64
CA SER A 129 23.07 17.66 -12.23
C SER A 129 21.92 17.23 -11.30
N ILE A 130 20.69 17.69 -11.57
CA ILE A 130 19.51 17.33 -10.77
C ILE A 130 19.21 15.83 -10.89
N ILE A 131 19.26 15.28 -12.11
CA ILE A 131 19.09 13.85 -12.35
C ILE A 131 20.17 13.04 -11.63
N SER A 132 21.42 13.51 -11.65
CA SER A 132 22.52 12.86 -10.95
C SER A 132 22.30 12.82 -9.43
N ILE A 133 21.83 13.92 -8.83
CA ILE A 133 21.51 13.97 -7.40
C ILE A 133 20.36 13.02 -7.07
N PHE A 134 19.32 12.97 -7.92
CA PHE A 134 18.22 12.02 -7.76
C PHE A 134 18.71 10.57 -7.73
N ILE A 135 19.50 10.17 -8.73
CA ILE A 135 20.09 8.81 -8.80
C ILE A 135 20.98 8.55 -7.58
N GLY A 136 21.75 9.56 -7.14
CA GLY A 136 22.60 9.48 -5.96
C GLY A 136 21.81 9.20 -4.68
N VAL A 137 20.73 9.93 -4.43
CA VAL A 137 19.90 9.73 -3.24
C VAL A 137 19.22 8.34 -3.25
N PHE A 138 18.70 7.91 -4.40
CA PHE A 138 18.14 6.54 -4.54
C PHE A 138 19.20 5.46 -4.35
N GLY A 139 20.42 5.70 -4.87
CA GLY A 139 21.55 4.80 -4.69
C GLY A 139 21.95 4.66 -3.22
N ILE A 140 22.03 5.77 -2.48
CA ILE A 140 22.37 5.75 -1.05
C ILE A 140 21.30 5.04 -0.23
N LEU A 141 20.01 5.27 -0.51
CA LEU A 141 18.91 4.56 0.16
C LEU A 141 18.94 3.06 -0.10
N SER A 142 19.27 2.66 -1.33
CA SER A 142 19.45 1.26 -1.70
C SER A 142 20.61 0.61 -0.94
N ILE A 143 21.76 1.29 -0.85
CA ILE A 143 22.94 0.79 -0.11
C ILE A 143 22.67 0.67 1.39
N TRP A 144 21.93 1.62 1.96
CA TRP A 144 21.56 1.60 3.37
C TRP A 144 20.48 0.56 3.72
N GLY A 145 19.84 -0.05 2.71
CA GLY A 145 18.79 -1.06 2.91
C GLY A 145 17.58 -0.50 3.66
N VAL A 146 17.26 0.78 3.45
CA VAL A 146 16.11 1.43 4.09
C VAL A 146 14.84 1.03 3.35
N ASP A 147 13.87 0.50 4.10
CA ASP A 147 12.53 0.22 3.56
C ASP A 147 11.84 1.54 3.13
N LEU A 148 11.19 1.51 1.97
CA LEU A 148 10.59 2.69 1.36
C LEU A 148 9.24 3.01 2.03
N ASP A 149 9.29 3.78 3.11
CA ASP A 149 8.12 4.23 3.85
C ASP A 149 7.62 5.63 3.41
N PRO A 150 6.37 6.01 3.70
CA PRO A 150 5.84 7.35 3.37
C PRO A 150 6.69 8.49 3.96
N ILE A 151 7.31 8.24 5.12
CA ILE A 151 8.21 9.19 5.79
C ILE A 151 9.50 9.37 4.96
N VAL A 152 10.09 8.27 4.50
CA VAL A 152 11.28 8.29 3.64
C VAL A 152 10.96 8.94 2.30
N MET A 153 9.79 8.65 1.72
CA MET A 153 9.30 9.31 0.51
C MET A 153 9.17 10.83 0.68
N SER A 154 8.65 11.30 1.81
CA SER A 154 8.58 12.74 2.09
C SER A 154 9.98 13.37 2.22
N GLY A 155 10.90 12.71 2.93
CA GLY A 155 12.29 13.14 3.04
C GLY A 155 13.00 13.20 1.68
N LEU A 156 12.74 12.21 0.81
CA LEU A 156 13.23 12.18 -0.57
C LEU A 156 12.77 13.42 -1.35
N ILE A 157 11.47 13.71 -1.34
CA ILE A 157 10.88 14.85 -2.05
C ILE A 157 11.46 16.17 -1.51
N MET A 158 11.57 16.29 -0.19
CA MET A 158 12.17 17.46 0.45
C MET A 158 13.64 17.66 0.04
N SER A 159 14.43 16.57 0.02
CA SER A 159 15.82 16.61 -0.41
C SER A 159 15.96 17.07 -1.87
N ILE A 160 15.06 16.65 -2.75
CA ILE A 160 15.04 17.10 -4.15
C ILE A 160 14.70 18.59 -4.23
N GLY A 161 13.72 19.06 -3.44
CA GLY A 161 13.34 20.47 -3.37
C GLY A 161 14.50 21.38 -2.95
N PHE A 162 15.26 20.98 -1.93
CA PHE A 162 16.46 21.73 -1.50
C PHE A 162 17.60 21.68 -2.52
N SER A 163 17.73 20.58 -3.28
CA SER A 163 18.79 20.47 -4.29
C SER A 163 18.67 21.51 -5.42
N VAL A 164 17.46 22.02 -5.70
CA VAL A 164 17.21 23.00 -6.78
C VAL A 164 17.56 24.43 -6.35
N ASP A 165 17.60 24.68 -5.06
CA ASP A 165 17.92 26.00 -4.51
C ASP A 165 19.34 26.44 -4.89
N ILE A 166 20.29 25.49 -4.90
CA ILE A 166 21.71 25.75 -5.20
C ILE A 166 21.92 26.27 -6.64
N PRO A 167 21.43 25.62 -7.71
CA PRO A 167 21.51 26.18 -9.06
C PRO A 167 20.91 27.58 -9.19
N THR A 168 19.73 27.81 -8.60
CA THR A 168 19.02 29.10 -8.67
C THR A 168 19.87 30.23 -8.07
N HIS A 169 20.50 29.99 -6.92
CA HIS A 169 21.41 30.95 -6.30
C HIS A 169 22.66 31.22 -7.14
N VAL A 170 23.25 30.17 -7.74
CA VAL A 170 24.43 30.30 -8.60
C VAL A 170 24.10 31.09 -9.87
N ILE A 171 22.97 30.81 -10.52
CA ILE A 171 22.51 31.53 -11.71
C ILE A 171 22.22 32.99 -11.40
N TYR A 172 21.53 33.27 -10.28
CA TYR A 172 21.24 34.63 -9.88
C TYR A 172 22.51 35.45 -9.65
N HIS A 173 23.52 34.87 -9.01
CA HIS A 173 24.81 35.54 -8.82
C HIS A 173 25.55 35.72 -10.15
N PHE A 174 25.47 34.75 -11.06
CA PHE A 174 26.12 34.83 -12.38
C PHE A 174 25.49 35.89 -13.29
N PHE A 175 24.17 36.11 -13.21
CA PHE A 175 23.48 37.14 -13.99
C PHE A 175 23.55 38.54 -13.37
N LYS A 176 23.84 38.64 -12.07
CA LYS A 176 23.97 39.93 -11.37
C LYS A 176 25.41 40.47 -11.38
N ALA A 177 26.41 39.61 -11.60
CA ALA A 177 27.81 39.96 -11.81
C ALA A 177 28.09 40.31 -13.28
#